data_AF-A0A2W2FDX8-F1
#
_entry.id   AF-A0A2W2FDX8-F1
#
_cell.length_a   1.000
_cell.length_b   1.000
_cell.length_c   1.000
_cell.angle_alpha   90.00
_cell.angle_beta   90.00
_cell.angle_gamma   90.00
#
_symmetry.space_group_name_H-M   'P 1'
#
loop_
_entity.id
_entity.type
_entity.pdbx_description
1 polymer ?
#
loop_
_entity_poly.entity_id
_entity_poly.type
_entity_poly.pdbx_seq_one_letter_code
_entity_poly.pdbx_strand_id
1 'polypeptide(L)'
;MTDQRSPLAQADDAKQRRDLYGEVAAIKAGYEVLTSAPWYPARVGDILHVHYEAAGDVAAWGETYIVSDASDGLELHLLAHTAEDDDAVGAYSPGMPDDPIMEAWMEAGPGTLTVVRDGRVIHPARES
;
A
#
# COMPACT_ATOMS: atom_id res chain seq x y z
N MET A 1 2.09 -21.54 -1.18
CA MET A 1 1.32 -20.37 -1.63
C MET A 1 1.68 -19.23 -0.71
N THR A 2 2.18 -18.13 -1.24
CA THR A 2 2.47 -16.93 -0.46
C THR A 2 1.12 -16.30 -0.09
N ASP A 3 0.90 -16.00 1.20
CA ASP A 3 -0.29 -15.27 1.64
C ASP A 3 -0.33 -13.92 0.89
N GLN A 4 -1.42 -13.67 0.17
CA GLN A 4 -1.58 -12.48 -0.68
C GLN A 4 -2.08 -11.26 0.10
N ARG A 5 -2.50 -11.45 1.36
CA ARG A 5 -2.93 -10.34 2.23
C ARG A 5 -1.77 -9.41 2.52
N SER A 6 -2.08 -8.14 2.78
CA SER A 6 -1.07 -7.17 3.19
C SER A 6 -0.37 -7.58 4.49
N PRO A 7 0.88 -7.14 4.71
CA PRO A 7 1.59 -7.36 5.96
C PRO A 7 0.80 -6.93 7.19
N LEU A 8 0.10 -5.79 7.15
CA LEU A 8 -0.74 -5.36 8.27
C LEU A 8 -1.96 -6.24 8.46
N ALA A 9 -2.63 -6.68 7.40
CA ALA A 9 -3.75 -7.61 7.54
C ALA A 9 -3.32 -8.96 8.16
N GLN A 10 -2.11 -9.43 7.83
CA GLN A 10 -1.52 -10.62 8.46
C GLN A 10 -1.19 -10.37 9.94
N ALA A 11 -0.65 -9.18 10.27
CA ALA A 11 -0.35 -8.78 11.62
C ALA A 11 -1.61 -8.67 12.50
N ASP A 12 -2.68 -8.06 11.97
CA ASP A 12 -3.97 -7.93 12.66
C ASP A 12 -4.64 -9.28 12.91
N ASP A 13 -4.60 -10.20 11.94
CA ASP A 13 -5.09 -11.56 12.12
C ASP A 13 -4.31 -12.31 13.22
N ALA A 14 -2.98 -12.15 13.28
CA ALA A 14 -2.17 -12.71 14.37
C ALA A 14 -2.52 -12.09 15.73
N LYS A 15 -2.72 -10.77 15.76
CA LYS A 15 -3.14 -10.02 16.95
C LYS A 15 -4.51 -10.47 17.47
N GLN A 16 -5.49 -10.68 16.58
CA GLN A 16 -6.81 -11.23 16.95
C GLN A 16 -6.69 -12.61 17.62
N ARG A 17 -5.73 -13.42 17.19
CA ARG A 17 -5.40 -14.72 17.81
C ARG A 17 -4.51 -14.62 19.04
N ARG A 18 -4.11 -13.41 19.46
CA ARG A 18 -3.13 -13.15 20.53
C ARG A 18 -1.76 -13.78 20.29
N ASP A 19 -1.38 -13.91 19.01
CA ASP A 19 -0.07 -14.41 18.58
C ASP A 19 0.90 -13.24 18.35
N LEU A 20 1.58 -12.83 19.42
CA LEU A 20 2.55 -11.73 19.37
C LEU A 20 3.75 -12.03 18.47
N TYR A 21 4.18 -13.31 18.39
CA TYR A 21 5.30 -13.68 17.53
C TYR A 21 4.89 -13.62 16.06
N GLY A 22 3.67 -14.06 15.74
CA GLY A 22 3.09 -13.94 14.40
C GLY A 22 2.94 -12.49 13.95
N GLU A 23 2.47 -11.60 14.83
CA GLU A 23 2.35 -10.17 14.56
C GLU A 23 3.71 -9.55 14.19
N VAL A 24 4.73 -9.76 15.03
CA VAL A 24 6.08 -9.22 14.76
C VAL A 24 6.71 -9.85 13.52
N ALA A 25 6.48 -11.15 13.27
CA ALA A 25 6.99 -11.83 12.09
C ALA A 25 6.38 -11.26 10.79
N ALA A 26 5.07 -10.99 10.78
CA ALA A 26 4.39 -10.41 9.63
C ALA A 26 4.94 -9.01 9.29
N ILE A 27 5.11 -8.15 10.29
CA ILE A 27 5.65 -6.78 10.09
C ILE A 27 7.09 -6.84 9.57
N LYS A 28 7.94 -7.70 10.15
CA LYS A 28 9.35 -7.84 9.72
C LYS A 28 9.48 -8.39 8.31
N ALA A 29 8.74 -9.46 8.00
CA ALA A 29 8.71 -10.01 6.65
C ALA A 29 8.18 -8.98 5.64
N GLY A 30 7.18 -8.20 6.06
CA GLY A 30 6.69 -7.01 5.37
C GLY A 30 7.84 -6.09 4.97
N TYR A 31 8.45 -5.50 6.00
CA TYR A 31 9.57 -4.57 5.86
C TYR A 31 10.69 -5.10 4.95
N GLU A 32 11.10 -6.37 5.13
CA GLU A 32 12.17 -6.99 4.35
C GLU A 32 11.81 -7.09 2.86
N VAL A 33 10.57 -7.45 2.53
CA VAL A 33 10.11 -7.53 1.14
C VAL A 33 10.05 -6.14 0.51
N LEU A 34 9.52 -5.14 1.21
CA LEU A 34 9.46 -3.76 0.73
C LEU A 34 10.85 -3.20 0.46
N THR A 35 11.73 -3.26 1.46
CA THR A 35 13.06 -2.64 1.39
C THR A 35 14.03 -3.37 0.46
N SER A 36 13.73 -4.61 0.08
CA SER A 36 14.47 -5.34 -0.97
C SER A 36 13.86 -5.20 -2.36
N ALA A 37 12.69 -4.57 -2.49
CA ALA A 37 12.03 -4.41 -3.77
C ALA A 37 12.78 -3.39 -4.67
N PRO A 38 12.94 -3.66 -5.98
CA PRO A 38 13.72 -2.80 -6.88
C PRO A 38 13.06 -1.43 -7.15
N TRP A 39 11.77 -1.31 -6.82
CA TRP A 39 11.03 -0.07 -6.95
C TRP A 39 11.16 0.82 -5.72
N TYR A 40 11.55 0.27 -4.57
CA TYR A 40 11.76 0.99 -3.31
C TYR A 40 13.20 1.55 -3.22
N PRO A 41 13.40 2.78 -2.68
CA PRO A 41 12.38 3.72 -2.24
C PRO A 41 11.60 4.31 -3.41
N ALA A 42 10.39 4.79 -3.11
CA ALA A 42 9.60 5.60 -4.02
C ALA A 42 10.36 6.86 -4.46
N ARG A 43 9.99 7.42 -5.60
CA ARG A 43 10.60 8.62 -6.19
C ARG A 43 9.54 9.64 -6.55
N VAL A 44 9.90 10.90 -6.47
CA VAL A 44 9.06 11.99 -6.99
C VAL A 44 8.62 11.69 -8.43
N GLY A 45 7.33 11.80 -8.69
CA GLY A 45 6.70 11.50 -9.97
C GLY A 45 6.24 10.06 -10.15
N ASP A 46 6.54 9.15 -9.22
CA ASP A 46 5.91 7.83 -9.20
C ASP A 46 4.39 7.96 -9.00
N ILE A 47 3.65 7.13 -9.72
CA ILE A 47 2.19 7.00 -9.57
C ILE A 47 1.90 5.66 -8.91
N LEU A 48 1.13 5.70 -7.83
CA LEU A 48 0.63 4.52 -7.13
C LEU A 48 -0.84 4.36 -7.47
N HIS A 49 -1.24 3.15 -7.87
CA HIS A 49 -2.63 2.75 -7.95
C HIS A 49 -2.91 1.70 -6.89
N VAL A 50 -3.92 1.95 -6.07
CA VAL A 50 -4.39 1.01 -5.06
C VAL A 50 -5.78 0.54 -5.46
N HIS A 51 -5.98 -0.77 -5.53
CA HIS A 51 -7.28 -1.37 -5.73
C HIS A 51 -7.81 -1.99 -4.43
N TYR A 52 -9.02 -1.61 -4.05
CA TYR A 52 -9.73 -2.19 -2.93
C TYR A 52 -10.82 -3.12 -3.47
N GLU A 53 -10.70 -4.40 -3.13
CA GLU A 53 -11.71 -5.41 -3.46
C GLU A 53 -13.02 -5.14 -2.71
N ALA A 54 -14.13 -5.62 -3.28
CA ALA A 54 -15.44 -5.49 -2.64
C ALA A 54 -15.48 -6.22 -1.29
N ALA A 55 -16.09 -5.59 -0.28
CA ALA A 55 -16.19 -6.15 1.07
C ALA A 55 -17.57 -5.86 1.70
N GLY A 56 -18.37 -6.91 1.89
CA GLY A 56 -19.73 -6.77 2.41
C GLY A 56 -20.60 -5.94 1.46
N ASP A 57 -21.13 -4.82 1.96
CA ASP A 57 -21.95 -3.88 1.18
C ASP A 57 -21.11 -2.78 0.49
N VAL A 58 -19.78 -2.78 0.67
CA VAL A 58 -18.88 -1.82 0.03
C VAL A 58 -18.45 -2.36 -1.34
N ALA A 59 -18.75 -1.61 -2.41
CA ALA A 59 -18.34 -1.94 -3.77
C ALA A 59 -16.81 -1.82 -3.92
N ALA A 60 -16.23 -2.55 -4.89
CA ALA A 60 -14.82 -2.42 -5.20
C ALA A 60 -14.53 -1.02 -5.75
N TRP A 61 -13.38 -0.45 -5.38
CA TRP A 61 -12.99 0.89 -5.77
C TRP A 61 -11.47 1.00 -5.86
N GLY A 62 -10.97 2.17 -6.24
CA GLY A 62 -9.53 2.39 -6.29
C GLY A 62 -9.16 3.84 -6.11
N GLU A 63 -7.87 4.02 -5.88
CA GLU A 63 -7.23 5.31 -5.67
C GLU A 63 -5.98 5.41 -6.51
N THR A 64 -5.67 6.63 -6.92
CA THR A 64 -4.45 6.98 -7.64
C THR A 64 -3.76 8.10 -6.89
N TYR A 65 -2.50 7.88 -6.55
CA TYR A 65 -1.66 8.84 -5.86
C TYR A 65 -0.45 9.21 -6.71
N ILE A 66 0.10 10.39 -6.48
CA ILE A 66 1.41 10.80 -6.99
C ILE A 66 2.36 11.05 -5.83
N VAL A 67 3.60 10.61 -5.98
CA VAL A 67 4.69 10.95 -5.07
C VAL A 67 5.21 12.34 -5.42
N SER A 68 5.19 13.26 -4.47
CA SER A 68 5.71 14.62 -4.58
C SER A 68 6.82 14.88 -3.56
N ASP A 69 7.52 16.01 -3.74
CA ASP A 69 8.48 16.52 -2.77
C ASP A 69 7.75 17.42 -1.75
N ALA A 70 8.05 17.27 -0.47
CA ALA A 70 7.48 18.04 0.64
C ALA A 70 8.59 18.60 1.53
N SER A 71 8.25 19.47 2.50
CA SER A 71 9.26 20.12 3.36
C SER A 71 10.10 19.13 4.18
N ASP A 72 9.53 17.98 4.51
CA ASP A 72 10.10 17.01 5.45
C ASP A 72 10.37 15.64 4.83
N GLY A 73 10.30 15.52 3.49
CA GLY A 73 10.52 14.26 2.79
C GLY A 73 9.64 14.12 1.55
N LEU A 74 9.26 12.88 1.25
CA LEU A 74 8.32 12.60 0.18
C LEU A 74 6.89 12.60 0.71
N GLU A 75 5.93 12.92 -0.15
CA GLU A 75 4.50 12.87 0.19
C GLU A 75 3.70 12.14 -0.89
N LEU A 76 2.66 11.42 -0.49
CA LEU A 76 1.64 10.90 -1.41
C LEU A 76 0.45 11.87 -1.46
N HIS A 77 0.16 12.40 -2.64
CA HIS A 77 -1.05 13.17 -2.89
C HIS A 77 -2.06 12.36 -3.68
N LEU A 78 -3.31 12.34 -3.21
CA LEU A 78 -4.42 11.75 -3.97
C LEU A 78 -4.69 12.56 -5.25
N LEU A 79 -4.69 11.88 -6.39
CA LEU A 79 -5.03 12.45 -7.71
C LEU A 79 -6.46 12.12 -8.15
N ALA A 80 -6.89 10.88 -7.89
CA ALA A 80 -8.19 10.39 -8.31
C ALA A 80 -8.62 9.21 -7.43
N HIS A 81 -9.93 9.03 -7.30
CA HIS A 81 -10.53 7.84 -6.70
C HIS A 81 -11.84 7.48 -7.40
N THR A 82 -12.34 6.29 -7.14
CA THR A 82 -13.64 5.81 -7.63
C THR A 82 -14.59 5.37 -6.51
N ALA A 83 -14.28 5.69 -5.25
CA ALA A 83 -15.18 5.44 -4.13
C ALA A 83 -16.52 6.17 -4.32
N GLU A 84 -17.62 5.56 -3.86
CA GLU A 84 -18.93 6.21 -3.83
C GLU A 84 -19.04 7.26 -2.71
N ASP A 85 -18.28 7.06 -1.64
CA ASP A 85 -18.17 7.95 -0.49
C ASP A 85 -16.83 8.70 -0.53
N ASP A 86 -16.89 10.02 -0.72
CA ASP A 86 -15.71 10.90 -0.77
C ASP A 86 -15.00 10.97 0.59
N ASP A 87 -15.65 10.61 1.70
CA ASP A 87 -15.00 10.58 3.03
C ASP A 87 -14.18 9.30 3.25
N ALA A 88 -14.26 8.33 2.34
CA ALA A 88 -13.56 7.04 2.43
C ALA A 88 -12.18 7.02 1.75
N VAL A 89 -11.72 8.15 1.20
CA VAL A 89 -10.54 8.22 0.31
C VAL A 89 -9.36 8.92 0.97
N GLY A 90 -8.18 8.80 0.36
CA GLY A 90 -6.97 9.47 0.82
C GLY A 90 -6.33 8.79 2.03
N ALA A 91 -6.53 7.48 2.20
CA ALA A 91 -5.97 6.70 3.30
C ALA A 91 -4.44 6.91 3.46
N TYR A 92 -3.76 7.17 2.34
CA TYR A 92 -2.32 7.41 2.28
C TYR A 92 -1.96 8.85 1.97
N SER A 93 -2.85 9.83 2.15
CA SER A 93 -2.60 11.24 1.80
C SER A 93 -2.96 12.18 2.96
N PRO A 94 -2.02 13.02 3.46
CA PRO A 94 -0.59 13.05 3.13
C PRO A 94 0.13 11.85 3.76
N GLY A 95 0.68 10.96 2.94
CA GLY A 95 1.45 9.78 3.39
C GLY A 95 2.95 10.02 3.33
N MET A 96 3.74 9.28 4.10
CA MET A 96 5.21 9.33 4.11
C MET A 96 5.78 8.07 3.43
N PRO A 97 5.94 8.03 2.10
CA PRO A 97 6.39 6.84 1.37
C PRO A 97 7.88 6.51 1.57
N ASP A 98 8.60 7.35 2.32
CA ASP A 98 9.99 7.14 2.75
C ASP A 98 10.11 6.42 4.11
N ASP A 99 9.00 6.29 4.87
CA ASP A 99 8.91 5.39 6.03
C ASP A 99 8.32 4.03 5.57
N PRO A 100 9.12 2.95 5.57
CA PRO A 100 8.66 1.62 5.16
C PRO A 100 7.43 1.11 5.91
N ILE A 101 7.21 1.55 7.15
CA ILE A 101 6.07 1.09 7.97
C ILE A 101 4.78 1.83 7.56
N MET A 102 4.90 3.08 7.11
CA MET A 102 3.78 3.93 6.71
C MET A 102 3.49 3.88 5.20
N GLU A 103 4.27 3.10 4.44
CA GLU A 103 4.09 2.96 3.00
C GLU A 103 2.78 2.20 2.68
N ALA A 104 2.06 2.64 1.64
CA ALA A 104 0.83 2.01 1.16
C ALA A 104 0.95 0.49 0.96
N TRP A 105 2.13 -0.02 0.63
CA TRP A 105 2.47 -1.43 0.49
C TRP A 105 2.28 -2.23 1.78
N MET A 106 2.55 -1.66 2.96
CA MET A 106 2.31 -2.37 4.23
C MET A 106 0.83 -2.64 4.47
N GLU A 107 -0.03 -1.72 4.02
CA GLU A 107 -1.48 -1.77 4.22
C GLU A 107 -2.23 -2.46 3.08
N ALA A 108 -1.87 -2.14 1.84
CA ALA A 108 -2.49 -2.67 0.62
C ALA A 108 -1.85 -4.01 0.24
N GLY A 109 -0.53 -4.12 0.35
CA GLY A 109 0.22 -5.28 -0.08
C GLY A 109 0.47 -5.33 -1.60
N PRO A 110 1.27 -6.30 -2.07
CA PRO A 110 1.70 -6.39 -3.46
C PRO A 110 0.62 -6.84 -4.45
N GLY A 111 -0.49 -7.41 -3.96
CA GLY A 111 -1.59 -7.87 -4.82
C GLY A 111 -2.47 -6.72 -5.31
N THR A 112 -2.61 -5.68 -4.50
CA THR A 112 -3.55 -4.56 -4.69
C THR A 112 -2.84 -3.26 -5.11
N LEU A 113 -1.51 -3.19 -4.92
CA LEU A 113 -0.70 -2.04 -5.27
C LEU A 113 -0.04 -2.19 -6.63
N THR A 114 -0.25 -1.21 -7.51
CA THR A 114 0.54 -1.03 -8.74
C THR A 114 1.37 0.24 -8.63
N VAL A 115 2.65 0.17 -9.01
CA VAL A 115 3.55 1.34 -9.08
C VAL A 115 3.97 1.58 -10.53
N VAL A 116 3.77 2.81 -10.99
CA VAL A 116 4.17 3.30 -12.31
C VAL A 116 5.26 4.36 -12.14
N ARG A 117 6.36 4.21 -12.87
CA ARG A 117 7.48 5.16 -12.93
C ARG A 117 7.81 5.46 -14.38
N ASP A 118 7.93 6.74 -14.73
CA ASP A 118 8.21 7.19 -16.10
C ASP A 118 7.25 6.58 -17.15
N GLY A 119 5.98 6.43 -16.79
CA GLY A 119 4.95 5.82 -17.64
C GLY A 119 5.06 4.30 -17.80
N ARG A 120 5.89 3.61 -17.01
CA ARG A 120 6.04 2.15 -17.02
C ARG A 120 5.62 1.54 -15.70
N VAL A 121 4.85 0.46 -15.75
CA VAL A 121 4.55 -0.36 -14.56
C VAL A 121 5.85 -1.04 -14.08
N ILE A 122 6.33 -0.68 -12.89
CA ILE A 122 7.53 -1.24 -12.26
C ILE A 122 7.20 -2.21 -11.12
N HIS A 123 6.00 -2.11 -10.58
CA HIS A 123 5.41 -3.09 -9.66
C HIS A 123 3.97 -3.35 -10.12
N PRO A 124 3.67 -4.49 -10.76
CA PRO A 124 2.30 -4.79 -11.15
C PRO A 124 1.52 -5.32 -9.95
N ALA A 125 0.27 -4.87 -9.79
CA ALA A 125 -0.72 -5.63 -9.04
C ALA A 125 -0.80 -7.05 -9.64
N ARG A 126 -0.97 -8.04 -8.78
CA ARG A 126 -1.18 -9.42 -9.24
C ARG A 126 -2.66 -9.64 -9.46
N GLU A 127 -3.02 -10.22 -10.59
CA GLU A 127 -4.38 -10.71 -10.81
C GLU A 127 -4.70 -11.79 -9.76
N SER A 128 -5.83 -11.60 -9.07
CA SER A 128 -6.42 -12.50 -8.08
C SER A 128 -6.89 -13.81 -8.68
#